data_AF-A0A2K4MQX7-F1
#
_entry.id   AF-A0A2K4MQX7-F1
#
_cell.length_a   1.000
_cell.length_b   1.000
_cell.length_c   1.000
_cell.angle_alpha   90.00
_cell.angle_beta   90.00
_cell.angle_gamma   90.00
#
_symmetry.space_group_name_H-M   'P 1'
#
loop_
_entity.id
_entity.type
_entity.pdbx_description
1 polymer ?
#
loop_
_entity_poly.entity_id
_entity_poly.type
_entity_poly.pdbx_seq_one_letter_code
_entity_poly.pdbx_strand_id
1 'polypeptide(L)'
;MSHNRLLQQYSRLHRGLEGQACAVSLQQLADLLCCTRRHMRSLLAQMQALGWLEWNARSGRGQRSELRFLRDIGQLQRQQASQLLEQGKVEQAVSLLGDDPQQLAPLLLSRLGRRWSEDRQVLGVPYYRPMPKLHPGTPLRRSERHLVSQIFNGLTRLNEEKGEIEGDLAHHWEPYSDLEWHFHLRPRVRWHDGRELRQDDIAASVARLRAQPLFAHLRGVRRLSPQSIALELS
;
A
#
# COMPACT_ATOMS: atom_id res chain seq x y z
N MET A 1 14.37 18.18 3.52
CA MET A 1 14.59 17.77 2.11
C MET A 1 14.33 16.27 2.01
N SER A 2 13.72 15.80 0.92
CA SER A 2 13.51 14.35 0.74
C SER A 2 14.87 13.64 0.72
N HIS A 3 15.03 12.57 1.51
CA HIS A 3 16.26 11.75 1.56
C HIS A 3 16.68 11.28 0.16
N ASN A 4 15.71 11.10 -0.75
CA ASN A 4 15.96 10.75 -2.15
C ASN A 4 16.79 11.83 -2.89
N ARG A 5 16.50 13.12 -2.67
CA ARG A 5 17.23 14.22 -3.35
C ARG A 5 18.66 14.35 -2.83
N LEU A 6 18.88 14.12 -1.54
CA LEU A 6 20.23 14.12 -0.96
C LEU A 6 21.06 12.95 -1.49
N LEU A 7 20.47 11.76 -1.58
CA LEU A 7 21.12 10.58 -2.17
C LEU A 7 21.45 10.80 -3.66
N GLN A 8 20.56 11.40 -4.45
CA GLN A 8 20.84 11.77 -5.85
C GLN A 8 22.05 12.71 -5.96
N GLN A 9 22.16 13.71 -5.08
CA GLN A 9 23.29 14.63 -5.05
C GLN A 9 24.58 13.91 -4.64
N TYR A 10 24.52 13.00 -3.66
CA TYR A 10 25.65 12.16 -3.28
C TYR A 10 26.14 11.28 -4.43
N SER A 11 25.21 10.59 -5.13
CA SER A 11 25.54 9.75 -6.29
C SER A 11 26.22 10.55 -7.41
N ARG A 12 25.78 11.80 -7.65
CA ARG A 12 26.43 12.69 -8.64
C ARG A 12 27.84 13.07 -8.23
N LEU A 13 28.07 13.42 -6.96
CA LEU A 13 29.41 13.72 -6.43
C LEU A 13 30.33 12.51 -6.56
N HIS A 14 29.88 11.35 -6.09
CA HIS A 14 30.67 10.13 -6.08
C HIS A 14 30.96 9.63 -7.49
N ARG A 15 30.05 9.79 -8.46
CA ARG A 15 30.31 9.46 -9.87
C ARG A 15 31.30 10.45 -10.51
N GLY A 16 31.16 11.74 -10.24
CA GLY A 16 32.04 12.77 -10.80
C GLY A 16 33.47 12.77 -10.24
N LEU A 17 33.69 12.14 -9.09
CA LEU A 17 34.98 12.02 -8.40
C LEU A 17 35.44 10.56 -8.28
N GLU A 18 34.80 9.64 -9.02
CA GLU A 18 35.11 8.20 -9.05
C GLU A 18 35.16 7.51 -7.66
N GLY A 19 34.48 8.07 -6.67
CA GLY A 19 34.50 7.58 -5.28
C GLY A 19 35.85 7.72 -4.59
N GLN A 20 36.83 8.39 -5.19
CA GLN A 20 38.17 8.53 -4.63
C GLN A 20 38.26 9.70 -3.65
N ALA A 21 39.10 9.53 -2.63
CA ALA A 21 39.49 10.64 -1.77
C ALA A 21 40.30 11.65 -2.60
N CYS A 22 39.86 12.91 -2.62
CA CYS A 22 40.50 13.92 -3.45
C CYS A 22 40.55 15.30 -2.79
N ALA A 23 41.56 16.07 -3.20
CA ALA A 23 41.69 17.46 -2.85
C ALA A 23 40.88 18.31 -3.85
N VAL A 24 39.76 18.87 -3.40
CA VAL A 24 38.78 19.59 -4.24
C VAL A 24 38.32 20.88 -3.54
N SER A 25 38.05 21.93 -4.32
CA SER A 25 37.52 23.18 -3.78
C SER A 25 35.99 23.15 -3.67
N LEU A 26 35.44 23.93 -2.74
CA LEU A 26 33.99 24.07 -2.59
C LEU A 26 33.31 24.61 -3.86
N GLN A 27 34.02 25.43 -4.64
CA GLN A 27 33.50 25.97 -5.91
C GLN A 27 33.37 24.85 -6.96
N GLN A 28 34.37 24.00 -7.11
CA GLN A 28 34.33 22.86 -8.04
C GLN A 28 33.17 21.89 -7.71
N LEU A 29 32.94 21.61 -6.43
CA LEU A 29 31.79 20.79 -6.01
C LEU A 29 30.45 21.46 -6.30
N ALA A 30 30.37 22.78 -6.08
CA ALA A 30 29.17 23.56 -6.36
C ALA A 30 28.87 23.59 -7.87
N ASP A 31 29.89 23.74 -8.71
CA ASP A 31 29.80 23.71 -10.17
C ASP A 31 29.38 22.32 -10.66
N LEU A 32 29.95 21.24 -10.11
CA LEU A 32 29.61 19.85 -10.45
C LEU A 32 28.12 19.53 -10.21
N LEU A 33 27.53 20.09 -9.14
CA LEU A 33 26.11 19.92 -8.81
C LEU A 33 25.21 21.03 -9.35
N CYS A 34 25.75 21.98 -10.13
CA CYS A 34 25.06 23.17 -10.63
C CYS A 34 24.31 23.93 -9.53
N CYS A 35 24.96 24.18 -8.39
CA CYS A 35 24.35 24.82 -7.23
C CYS A 35 25.23 25.93 -6.64
N THR A 36 24.69 26.71 -5.69
CA THR A 36 25.47 27.77 -5.03
C THR A 36 26.41 27.20 -3.98
N ARG A 37 27.56 27.86 -3.72
CA ARG A 37 28.49 27.49 -2.64
C ARG A 37 27.81 27.35 -1.26
N ARG A 38 26.82 28.20 -0.98
CA ARG A 38 26.03 28.14 0.27
C ARG A 38 25.22 26.85 0.34
N HIS A 39 24.56 26.47 -0.75
CA HIS A 39 23.81 25.21 -0.81
C HIS A 39 24.74 24.00 -0.72
N MET A 40 25.85 24.00 -1.45
CA MET A 40 26.86 22.94 -1.39
C MET A 40 27.36 22.69 0.03
N ARG A 41 27.66 23.76 0.79
CA ARG A 41 28.08 23.64 2.20
C ARG A 41 26.99 23.00 3.06
N SER A 42 25.73 23.34 2.84
CA SER A 42 24.59 22.71 3.53
C SER A 42 24.47 21.22 3.17
N LEU A 43 24.68 20.85 1.91
CA LEU A 43 24.63 19.46 1.47
C LEU A 43 25.75 18.62 2.09
N LEU A 44 27.00 19.12 2.06
CA LEU A 44 28.13 18.46 2.69
C LEU A 44 27.91 18.24 4.19
N ALA A 45 27.42 19.27 4.90
CA ALA A 45 27.11 19.15 6.32
C ALA A 45 26.04 18.07 6.59
N GLN A 46 25.00 17.99 5.75
CA GLN A 46 23.96 16.96 5.87
C GLN A 46 24.51 15.56 5.59
N MET A 47 25.28 15.38 4.51
CA MET A 47 25.90 14.10 4.15
C MET A 47 26.91 13.65 5.21
N GLN A 48 27.67 14.57 5.80
CA GLN A 48 28.61 14.30 6.87
C GLN A 48 27.91 13.94 8.19
N ALA A 49 26.82 14.64 8.54
CA ALA A 49 26.01 14.30 9.71
C ALA A 49 25.40 12.89 9.62
N LEU A 50 25.10 12.43 8.40
CA LEU A 50 24.65 11.07 8.11
C LEU A 50 25.80 10.05 7.95
N GLY A 51 27.05 10.49 8.06
CA GLY A 51 28.24 9.64 7.93
C GLY A 51 28.47 9.07 6.52
N TRP A 52 28.03 9.76 5.47
CA TRP A 52 28.21 9.33 4.08
C TRP A 52 29.59 9.72 3.53
N LEU A 53 30.10 10.86 3.97
CA LEU A 53 31.38 11.42 3.57
C LEU A 53 32.01 12.22 4.71
N GLU A 54 33.30 12.48 4.59
CA GLU A 54 34.05 13.43 5.41
C GLU A 54 34.53 14.58 4.54
N TRP A 55 34.30 15.81 5.00
CA TRP A 55 34.74 17.04 4.38
C TRP A 55 35.61 17.85 5.35
N ASN A 56 36.90 17.92 5.04
CA ASN A 56 37.88 18.69 5.79
C ASN A 56 38.16 20.01 5.08
N ALA A 57 37.47 21.07 5.51
CA ALA A 57 37.64 22.41 4.95
C ALA A 57 39.00 23.00 5.34
N ARG A 58 39.80 23.42 4.35
CA ARG A 58 41.00 24.24 4.58
C ARG A 58 40.72 25.71 4.27
N SER A 59 41.11 26.62 5.16
CA SER A 59 40.93 28.07 4.97
C SER A 59 42.15 28.68 4.27
N GLY A 60 41.91 29.45 3.20
CA GLY A 60 42.94 30.15 2.42
C GLY A 60 42.56 30.31 0.95
N ARG A 61 42.96 31.41 0.28
CA ARG A 61 42.73 31.59 -1.17
C ARG A 61 43.48 30.50 -1.93
N GLY A 62 42.76 29.65 -2.66
CA GLY A 62 43.33 28.59 -3.51
C GLY A 62 43.64 27.26 -2.80
N GLN A 63 43.35 27.12 -1.50
CA GLN A 63 43.57 25.86 -0.78
C GLN A 63 42.50 24.83 -1.15
N ARG A 64 42.94 23.62 -1.50
CA ARG A 64 42.05 22.49 -1.78
C ARG A 64 41.66 21.82 -0.47
N SER A 65 40.36 21.65 -0.25
CA SER A 65 39.82 20.90 0.88
C SER A 65 39.85 19.41 0.55
N GLU A 66 39.85 18.57 1.57
CA GLU A 66 39.90 17.13 1.39
C GLU A 66 38.49 16.54 1.52
N LEU A 67 38.06 15.79 0.50
CA LEU A 67 36.79 15.07 0.49
C LEU A 67 37.09 13.57 0.48
N ARG A 68 36.49 12.83 1.42
CA ARG A 68 36.58 11.37 1.49
C ARG A 68 35.18 10.76 1.52
N PHE A 69 34.91 9.80 0.65
CA PHE A 69 33.66 9.02 0.68
C PHE A 69 33.79 7.88 1.70
N LEU A 70 32.80 7.75 2.58
CA LEU A 70 32.77 6.71 3.62
C LEU A 70 31.83 5.56 3.28
N ARG A 71 30.85 5.81 2.40
CA ARG A 71 29.78 4.85 2.07
C ARG A 71 29.69 4.62 0.58
N ASP A 72 29.50 3.36 0.21
CA ASP A 72 29.19 3.01 -1.17
C ASP A 72 27.77 3.47 -1.55
N ILE A 73 27.60 3.94 -2.79
CA ILE A 73 26.30 4.39 -3.30
C ILE A 73 25.26 3.26 -3.21
N GLY A 74 25.65 2.03 -3.59
CA GLY A 74 24.75 0.87 -3.59
C GLY A 74 24.31 0.46 -2.18
N GLN A 75 25.14 0.67 -1.16
CA GLN A 75 24.73 0.47 0.24
C GLN A 75 23.67 1.49 0.67
N LEU A 76 23.86 2.79 0.36
CA LEU A 76 22.91 3.85 0.70
C LEU A 76 21.57 3.69 -0.03
N GLN A 77 21.61 3.32 -1.32
CA GLN A 77 20.41 3.03 -2.10
C GLN A 77 19.61 1.86 -1.52
N ARG A 78 20.27 0.75 -1.14
CA ARG A 78 19.62 -0.40 -0.48
C ARG A 78 18.98 -0.03 0.85
N GLN A 79 19.66 0.73 1.69
CA GLN A 79 19.12 1.17 2.97
C GLN A 79 17.86 2.03 2.78
N GLN A 80 17.92 2.99 1.87
CA GLN A 80 16.80 3.88 1.57
C GLN A 80 15.62 3.13 0.91
N ALA A 81 15.90 2.17 0.03
CA ALA A 81 14.88 1.31 -0.57
C ALA A 81 14.19 0.44 0.48
N SER A 82 14.94 -0.11 1.44
CA SER A 82 14.37 -0.86 2.57
C SER A 82 13.37 -0.02 3.37
N GLN A 83 13.73 1.23 3.68
CA GLN A 83 12.85 2.17 4.39
C GLN A 83 11.59 2.52 3.59
N LEU A 84 11.72 2.70 2.26
CA LEU A 84 10.57 2.96 1.39
C LEU A 84 9.61 1.75 1.35
N LEU A 85 10.14 0.53 1.30
CA LEU A 85 9.34 -0.69 1.39
C LEU A 85 8.65 -0.83 2.74
N GLU A 86 9.28 -0.37 3.82
CA GLU A 86 8.71 -0.29 5.18
C GLU A 86 7.47 0.59 5.23
N GLN A 87 7.53 1.71 4.51
CA GLN A 87 6.44 2.67 4.37
C GLN A 87 5.40 2.26 3.32
N GLY A 88 5.52 1.07 2.71
CA GLY A 88 4.63 0.60 1.64
C GLY A 88 4.83 1.31 0.29
N LYS A 89 5.87 2.14 0.13
CA LYS A 89 6.18 2.89 -1.09
C LYS A 89 7.01 2.04 -2.06
N VAL A 90 6.42 0.94 -2.51
CA VAL A 90 7.10 -0.08 -3.35
C VAL A 90 7.65 0.52 -4.63
N GLU A 91 6.85 1.28 -5.37
CA GLU A 91 7.26 1.89 -6.66
C GLU A 91 8.49 2.80 -6.51
N GLN A 92 8.57 3.56 -5.42
CA GLN A 92 9.71 4.45 -5.16
C GLN A 92 10.97 3.66 -4.80
N ALA A 93 10.83 2.54 -4.08
CA ALA A 93 11.94 1.66 -3.77
C ALA A 93 12.51 0.98 -5.02
N VAL A 94 11.62 0.51 -5.92
CA VAL A 94 12.00 -0.07 -7.21
C VAL A 94 12.72 0.96 -8.08
N SER A 95 12.16 2.17 -8.22
CA SER A 95 12.80 3.26 -8.97
C SER A 95 14.18 3.65 -8.42
N LEU A 96 14.43 3.47 -7.12
CA LEU A 96 15.70 3.83 -6.50
C LEU A 96 16.81 2.83 -6.78
N LEU A 97 16.48 1.54 -6.79
CA LEU A 97 17.42 0.45 -7.07
C LEU A 97 17.63 0.23 -8.58
N GLY A 98 16.72 0.78 -9.40
CA GLY A 98 16.67 0.49 -10.83
C GLY A 98 16.18 -0.92 -11.09
N ASP A 99 16.17 -1.32 -12.37
CA ASP A 99 15.74 -2.65 -12.80
C ASP A 99 16.86 -3.69 -12.61
N ASP A 100 17.53 -3.70 -11.44
CA ASP A 100 18.51 -4.74 -11.08
C ASP A 100 17.84 -5.80 -10.18
N PRO A 101 17.50 -6.98 -10.73
CA PRO A 101 16.83 -8.03 -9.98
C PRO A 101 17.66 -8.55 -8.80
N GLN A 102 18.99 -8.48 -8.86
CA GLN A 102 19.86 -8.98 -7.80
C GLN A 102 19.76 -8.13 -6.53
N GLN A 103 19.47 -6.85 -6.68
CA GLN A 103 19.28 -5.93 -5.56
C GLN A 103 17.83 -5.91 -5.06
N LEU A 104 16.87 -6.07 -5.97
CA LEU A 104 15.44 -6.02 -5.66
C LEU A 104 14.92 -7.30 -5.01
N ALA A 105 15.30 -8.47 -5.53
CA ALA A 105 14.74 -9.74 -5.09
C ALA A 105 14.90 -9.98 -3.58
N PRO A 106 16.07 -9.76 -2.95
CA PRO A 106 16.22 -9.96 -1.50
C PRO A 106 15.29 -9.07 -0.67
N LEU A 107 15.11 -7.81 -1.09
CA LEU A 107 14.27 -6.83 -0.40
C LEU A 107 12.77 -7.08 -0.59
N LEU A 108 12.36 -7.60 -1.75
CA LEU A 108 10.99 -8.03 -1.98
C LEU A 108 10.69 -9.32 -1.22
N LEU A 109 11.60 -10.30 -1.26
CA LEU A 109 11.49 -11.56 -0.52
C LEU A 109 11.37 -11.32 0.98
N SER A 110 12.12 -10.36 1.54
CA SER A 110 12.01 -10.01 2.97
C SER A 110 10.66 -9.42 3.36
N ARG A 111 9.83 -9.01 2.38
CA ARG A 111 8.47 -8.50 2.60
C ARG A 111 7.40 -9.57 2.41
N LEU A 112 7.73 -10.70 1.80
CA LEU A 112 6.80 -11.79 1.58
C LEU A 112 6.55 -12.56 2.88
N GLY A 113 5.37 -13.19 2.96
CA GLY A 113 5.00 -13.97 4.13
C GLY A 113 4.63 -13.12 5.34
N ARG A 114 4.63 -13.77 6.50
CA ARG A 114 4.18 -13.16 7.76
C ARG A 114 5.31 -12.36 8.39
N ARG A 115 5.02 -11.10 8.72
CA ARG A 115 5.90 -10.21 9.47
C ARG A 115 5.15 -9.54 10.61
N TRP A 116 5.88 -9.15 11.64
CA TRP A 116 5.39 -8.29 12.72
C TRP A 116 5.95 -6.89 12.51
N SER A 117 5.11 -5.87 12.65
CA SER A 117 5.50 -4.47 12.48
C SER A 117 4.55 -3.62 13.32
N GLU A 118 5.06 -2.76 14.21
CA GLU A 118 4.27 -1.76 14.94
C GLU A 118 2.95 -2.34 15.51
N ASP A 119 3.05 -3.42 16.29
CA ASP A 119 1.93 -4.13 16.93
C ASP A 119 0.88 -4.78 16.00
N ARG A 120 1.15 -4.85 14.70
CA ARG A 120 0.31 -5.57 13.73
C ARG A 120 1.06 -6.70 13.04
N GLN A 121 0.33 -7.79 12.81
CA GLN A 121 0.77 -8.87 11.95
C GLN A 121 0.42 -8.51 10.49
N VAL A 122 1.40 -8.57 9.60
CA VAL A 122 1.20 -8.29 8.17
C VAL A 122 1.59 -9.50 7.34
N LEU A 123 0.72 -9.90 6.42
CA LEU A 123 0.98 -10.94 5.43
C LEU A 123 1.27 -10.28 4.07
N GLY A 124 2.51 -10.38 3.59
CA GLY A 124 2.87 -9.96 2.23
C GLY A 124 2.63 -11.09 1.24
N VAL A 125 1.71 -10.88 0.30
CA VAL A 125 1.43 -11.82 -0.80
C VAL A 125 1.82 -11.16 -2.12
N PRO A 126 2.75 -11.73 -2.90
CA PRO A 126 3.07 -11.18 -4.21
C PRO A 126 1.90 -11.42 -5.14
N TYR A 127 1.52 -10.39 -5.91
CA TYR A 127 0.45 -10.50 -6.88
C TYR A 127 0.87 -9.84 -8.19
N TYR A 128 0.79 -10.60 -9.29
CA TYR A 128 1.41 -10.24 -10.57
C TYR A 128 0.60 -9.22 -11.39
N ARG A 129 -0.58 -8.82 -10.92
CA ARG A 129 -1.53 -7.99 -11.66
C ARG A 129 -2.23 -6.99 -10.75
N PRO A 130 -2.70 -5.85 -11.26
CA PRO A 130 -3.56 -4.97 -10.48
C PRO A 130 -4.93 -5.62 -10.21
N MET A 131 -5.55 -5.22 -9.09
CA MET A 131 -6.93 -5.56 -8.72
C MET A 131 -7.81 -4.30 -8.78
N PRO A 132 -8.28 -3.88 -9.96
CA PRO A 132 -8.89 -2.57 -10.14
C PRO A 132 -10.31 -2.44 -9.59
N LYS A 133 -11.02 -3.55 -9.35
CA LYS A 133 -12.41 -3.55 -8.88
C LYS A 133 -12.62 -4.64 -7.82
N LEU A 134 -13.12 -4.23 -6.65
CA LEU A 134 -13.50 -5.13 -5.55
C LEU A 134 -14.98 -4.94 -5.18
N HIS A 135 -15.83 -4.64 -6.17
CA HIS A 135 -17.26 -4.42 -5.92
C HIS A 135 -18.03 -5.74 -6.03
N PRO A 136 -18.78 -6.14 -4.98
CA PRO A 136 -19.68 -7.29 -5.04
C PRO A 136 -20.66 -7.19 -6.20
N GLY A 137 -20.93 -8.31 -6.88
CA GLY A 137 -21.82 -8.37 -8.04
C GLY A 137 -21.17 -7.98 -9.37
N THR A 138 -19.90 -7.57 -9.40
CA THR A 138 -19.17 -7.45 -10.68
C THR A 138 -18.53 -8.78 -11.08
N PRO A 139 -18.10 -8.97 -12.34
CA PRO A 139 -17.32 -10.14 -12.74
C PRO A 139 -15.94 -10.15 -12.05
N LEU A 140 -15.88 -10.74 -10.85
CA LEU A 140 -14.67 -10.89 -10.04
C LEU A 140 -13.98 -12.22 -10.36
N ARG A 141 -12.64 -12.25 -10.38
CA ARG A 141 -11.89 -13.52 -10.44
C ARG A 141 -11.74 -14.08 -9.03
N ARG A 142 -11.14 -15.27 -8.93
CA ARG A 142 -11.01 -15.98 -7.65
C ARG A 142 -10.35 -15.15 -6.56
N SER A 143 -9.27 -14.43 -6.88
CA SER A 143 -8.54 -13.61 -5.91
C SER A 143 -9.36 -12.42 -5.43
N GLU A 144 -10.00 -11.68 -6.34
CA GLU A 144 -10.85 -10.54 -5.96
C GLU A 144 -12.07 -11.01 -5.18
N ARG A 145 -12.68 -12.14 -5.57
CA ARG A 145 -13.81 -12.76 -4.85
C ARG A 145 -13.43 -13.15 -3.43
N HIS A 146 -12.22 -13.70 -3.24
CA HIS A 146 -11.70 -14.04 -1.91
C HIS A 146 -11.49 -12.78 -1.05
N LEU A 147 -10.94 -11.70 -1.59
CA LEU A 147 -10.82 -10.44 -0.83
C LEU A 147 -12.18 -9.83 -0.51
N VAL A 148 -13.10 -9.84 -1.48
CA VAL A 148 -14.46 -9.33 -1.28
C VAL A 148 -15.18 -10.07 -0.17
N SER A 149 -15.02 -11.39 -0.03
CA SER A 149 -15.64 -12.15 1.07
C SER A 149 -15.04 -11.88 2.44
N GLN A 150 -13.86 -11.24 2.52
CA GLN A 150 -13.27 -10.77 3.79
C GLN A 150 -13.74 -9.36 4.17
N ILE A 151 -14.24 -8.57 3.20
CA ILE A 151 -14.57 -7.15 3.39
C ILE A 151 -16.07 -6.93 3.51
N PHE A 152 -16.86 -7.71 2.78
CA PHE A 152 -18.31 -7.56 2.65
C PHE A 152 -19.05 -8.79 3.18
N ASN A 153 -20.17 -8.53 3.84
CA ASN A 153 -21.08 -9.55 4.34
C ASN A 153 -22.35 -9.63 3.48
N GLY A 154 -22.91 -10.83 3.36
CA GLY A 154 -24.23 -11.07 2.77
C GLY A 154 -25.32 -11.14 3.83
N LEU A 155 -26.59 -11.30 3.42
CA LEU A 155 -27.65 -11.71 4.36
C LEU A 155 -27.32 -13.09 4.93
N THR A 156 -26.88 -13.99 4.06
CA THR A 156 -26.36 -15.32 4.36
C THR A 156 -25.01 -15.51 3.70
N ARG A 157 -24.31 -16.58 4.06
CA ARG A 157 -23.05 -16.99 3.46
C ARG A 157 -23.04 -18.50 3.20
N LEU A 158 -22.32 -18.93 2.17
CA LEU A 158 -22.07 -20.36 1.93
C LEU A 158 -20.84 -20.81 2.74
N ASN A 159 -21.00 -21.82 3.58
CA ASN A 159 -19.87 -22.51 4.17
C ASN A 159 -19.22 -23.40 3.10
N GLU A 160 -18.03 -23.03 2.62
CA GLU A 160 -17.35 -23.79 1.54
C GLU A 160 -16.91 -25.20 1.97
N GLU A 161 -16.74 -25.47 3.28
CA GLU A 161 -16.35 -26.80 3.78
C GLU A 161 -17.54 -27.75 3.85
N LYS A 162 -18.70 -27.26 4.32
CA LYS A 162 -19.92 -28.07 4.49
C LYS A 162 -20.85 -28.04 3.27
N GLY A 163 -20.73 -27.01 2.43
CA GLY A 163 -21.66 -26.75 1.34
C GLY A 163 -23.03 -26.21 1.81
N GLU A 164 -23.15 -25.83 3.08
CA GLU A 164 -24.41 -25.40 3.69
C GLU A 164 -24.51 -23.85 3.75
N ILE A 165 -25.73 -23.34 3.70
CA ILE A 165 -25.99 -21.91 3.90
C ILE A 165 -26.06 -21.60 5.40
N GLU A 166 -25.25 -20.64 5.84
CA GLU A 166 -25.21 -20.14 7.21
C GLU A 166 -25.64 -18.67 7.27
N GLY A 167 -26.05 -18.24 8.47
CA GLY A 167 -26.36 -16.85 8.73
C GLY A 167 -25.11 -15.96 8.71
N ASP A 168 -25.25 -14.76 8.15
CA ASP A 168 -24.21 -13.73 8.14
C ASP A 168 -24.76 -12.44 8.76
N LEU A 169 -25.15 -11.42 7.97
CA LEU A 169 -25.88 -10.26 8.49
C LEU A 169 -27.23 -10.66 9.11
N ALA A 170 -27.89 -11.66 8.53
CA ALA A 170 -29.08 -12.27 9.11
C ALA A 170 -28.67 -13.46 10.00
N HIS A 171 -29.23 -13.52 11.21
CA HIS A 171 -29.03 -14.65 12.11
C HIS A 171 -30.12 -15.72 11.97
N HIS A 172 -31.24 -15.38 11.32
CA HIS A 172 -32.33 -16.30 11.02
C HIS A 172 -33.03 -15.84 9.73
N TRP A 173 -33.53 -16.80 8.96
CA TRP A 173 -34.31 -16.57 7.77
C TRP A 173 -35.26 -17.74 7.53
N GLU A 174 -36.40 -17.45 6.92
CA GLU A 174 -37.42 -18.46 6.63
C GLU A 174 -38.18 -18.10 5.34
N PRO A 175 -38.66 -19.12 4.60
CA PRO A 175 -39.59 -18.89 3.51
C PRO A 175 -40.94 -18.47 4.09
N TYR A 176 -41.48 -17.35 3.62
CA TYR A 176 -42.84 -16.93 3.96
C TYR A 176 -43.84 -17.40 2.90
N SER A 177 -43.42 -17.40 1.63
CA SER A 177 -44.15 -17.98 0.49
C SER A 177 -43.17 -18.32 -0.63
N ASP A 178 -43.67 -18.85 -1.75
CA ASP A 178 -42.86 -19.15 -2.95
C ASP A 178 -42.11 -17.93 -3.51
N LEU A 179 -42.62 -16.72 -3.25
CA LEU A 179 -42.08 -15.46 -3.76
C LEU A 179 -41.59 -14.52 -2.66
N GLU A 180 -41.55 -14.96 -1.40
CA GLU A 180 -41.17 -14.08 -0.29
C GLU A 180 -40.36 -14.82 0.78
N TRP A 181 -39.20 -14.26 1.11
CA TRP A 181 -38.32 -14.74 2.19
C TRP A 181 -38.17 -13.69 3.28
N HIS A 182 -38.30 -14.08 4.53
CA HIS A 182 -38.10 -13.19 5.67
C HIS A 182 -36.71 -13.38 6.25
N PHE A 183 -36.02 -12.27 6.55
CA PHE A 183 -34.69 -12.26 7.15
C PHE A 183 -34.69 -11.44 8.44
N HIS A 184 -34.11 -11.99 9.50
CA HIS A 184 -33.93 -11.35 10.80
C HIS A 184 -32.46 -10.96 10.98
N LEU A 185 -32.22 -9.66 11.05
CA LEU A 185 -30.91 -9.03 11.03
C LEU A 185 -30.29 -8.98 12.42
N ARG A 186 -28.98 -9.18 12.49
CA ARG A 186 -28.22 -8.97 13.72
C ARG A 186 -28.31 -7.50 14.15
N PRO A 187 -28.53 -7.20 15.44
CA PRO A 187 -28.56 -5.83 15.92
C PRO A 187 -27.15 -5.21 15.91
N ARG A 188 -27.07 -3.87 15.80
CA ARG A 188 -25.85 -3.08 15.99
C ARG A 188 -24.69 -3.43 15.06
N VAL A 189 -24.97 -3.98 13.88
CA VAL A 189 -23.95 -4.17 12.83
C VAL A 189 -23.50 -2.80 12.33
N ARG A 190 -22.19 -2.60 12.21
CA ARG A 190 -21.59 -1.34 11.76
C ARG A 190 -20.76 -1.54 10.50
N TRP A 191 -20.78 -0.54 9.65
CA TRP A 191 -19.83 -0.36 8.56
C TRP A 191 -18.44 -0.03 9.12
N HIS A 192 -17.41 -0.17 8.28
CA HIS A 192 -16.01 0.13 8.65
C HIS A 192 -15.77 1.60 9.03
N ASP A 193 -16.67 2.51 8.64
CA ASP A 193 -16.67 3.94 9.02
C ASP A 193 -17.39 4.20 10.37
N GLY A 194 -17.95 3.17 11.00
CA GLY A 194 -18.67 3.24 12.27
C GLY A 194 -20.18 3.47 12.15
N ARG A 195 -20.72 3.77 10.96
CA ARG A 195 -22.16 3.95 10.75
C ARG A 195 -22.90 2.63 10.95
N GLU A 196 -24.05 2.67 11.62
CA GLU A 196 -24.90 1.48 11.78
C GLU A 196 -25.56 1.09 10.44
N LEU A 197 -25.61 -0.21 10.17
CA LEU A 197 -26.28 -0.79 9.01
C LEU A 197 -27.78 -0.51 9.08
N ARG A 198 -28.33 0.07 8.02
CA ARG A 198 -29.76 0.33 7.86
C ARG A 198 -30.37 -0.62 6.84
N GLN A 199 -31.66 -0.88 6.94
CA GLN A 199 -32.37 -1.70 5.96
C GLN A 199 -32.33 -1.11 4.55
N ASP A 200 -32.29 0.22 4.44
CA ASP A 200 -32.11 0.92 3.16
C ASP A 200 -30.77 0.58 2.50
N ASP A 201 -29.71 0.27 3.26
CA ASP A 201 -28.43 -0.17 2.71
C ASP A 201 -28.56 -1.55 2.03
N ILE A 202 -29.39 -2.43 2.60
CA ILE A 202 -29.68 -3.76 2.06
C ILE A 202 -30.56 -3.60 0.81
N ALA A 203 -31.62 -2.79 0.87
CA ALA A 203 -32.48 -2.50 -0.26
C ALA A 203 -31.70 -1.91 -1.45
N ALA A 204 -30.79 -0.96 -1.18
CA ALA A 204 -29.90 -0.39 -2.20
C ALA A 204 -28.96 -1.46 -2.79
N SER A 205 -28.45 -2.38 -1.97
CA SER A 205 -27.59 -3.47 -2.45
C SER A 205 -28.35 -4.46 -3.33
N VAL A 206 -29.57 -4.85 -2.95
CA VAL A 206 -30.45 -5.69 -3.77
C VAL A 206 -30.83 -4.98 -5.07
N ALA A 207 -31.15 -3.69 -5.03
CA ALA A 207 -31.47 -2.90 -6.22
C ALA A 207 -30.31 -2.89 -7.23
N ARG A 208 -29.05 -2.82 -6.78
CA ARG A 208 -27.88 -2.93 -7.68
C ARG A 208 -27.73 -4.33 -8.26
N LEU A 209 -28.03 -5.39 -7.50
CA LEU A 209 -27.92 -6.78 -7.98
C LEU A 209 -28.91 -7.04 -9.11
N ARG A 210 -30.12 -6.48 -9.05
CA ARG A 210 -31.17 -6.62 -10.08
C ARG A 210 -30.75 -6.19 -11.49
N ALA A 211 -29.72 -5.35 -11.61
CA ALA A 211 -29.16 -4.99 -12.91
C ALA A 211 -28.40 -6.14 -13.59
N GLN A 212 -28.13 -7.24 -12.87
CA GLN A 212 -27.44 -8.41 -13.40
C GLN A 212 -28.45 -9.52 -13.76
N PRO A 213 -28.26 -10.21 -14.90
CA PRO A 213 -29.18 -11.26 -15.35
C PRO A 213 -29.45 -12.35 -14.31
N LEU A 214 -28.44 -12.74 -13.53
CA LEU A 214 -28.56 -13.78 -12.51
C LEU A 214 -29.57 -13.42 -11.40
N PHE A 215 -29.76 -12.13 -11.13
CA PHE A 215 -30.60 -11.63 -10.04
C PHE A 215 -31.84 -10.88 -10.55
N ALA A 216 -32.21 -11.07 -11.82
CA ALA A 216 -33.38 -10.42 -12.42
C ALA A 216 -34.71 -10.81 -11.73
N HIS A 217 -34.74 -11.98 -11.08
CA HIS A 217 -35.87 -12.49 -10.31
C HIS A 217 -36.07 -11.79 -8.96
N LEU A 218 -35.13 -10.95 -8.52
CA LEU A 218 -35.31 -10.15 -7.30
C LEU A 218 -36.21 -8.96 -7.61
N ARG A 219 -37.32 -8.83 -6.90
CA ARG A 219 -38.23 -7.68 -7.02
C ARG A 219 -37.78 -6.52 -6.14
N GLY A 220 -37.42 -6.80 -4.90
CA GLY A 220 -37.01 -5.76 -3.95
C GLY A 220 -36.94 -6.25 -2.51
N VAL A 221 -36.82 -5.29 -1.59
CA VAL A 221 -36.80 -5.52 -0.15
C VAL A 221 -37.86 -4.63 0.50
N ARG A 222 -38.67 -5.20 1.38
CA ARG A 222 -39.68 -4.50 2.18
C ARG A 222 -39.36 -4.63 3.66
N ARG A 223 -39.55 -3.53 4.40
CA ARG A 223 -39.37 -3.52 5.85
C ARG A 223 -40.52 -4.25 6.55
N LEU A 224 -40.20 -5.17 7.46
CA LEU A 224 -41.17 -5.85 8.31
C LEU A 224 -41.17 -5.29 9.74
N SER A 225 -39.96 -5.08 10.30
CA SER A 225 -39.75 -4.56 11.65
C SER A 225 -38.47 -3.71 11.67
N PRO A 226 -38.00 -3.15 12.80
CA PRO A 226 -36.67 -2.53 12.87
C PRO A 226 -35.49 -3.47 12.56
N GLN A 227 -35.65 -4.78 12.74
CA GLN A 227 -34.59 -5.78 12.55
C GLN A 227 -34.99 -6.91 11.59
N SER A 228 -36.07 -6.73 10.82
CA SER A 228 -36.55 -7.74 9.89
C SER A 228 -36.94 -7.13 8.55
N ILE A 229 -36.61 -7.85 7.48
CA ILE A 229 -36.93 -7.49 6.10
C ILE A 229 -37.56 -8.68 5.37
N ALA A 230 -38.41 -8.40 4.39
CA ALA A 230 -38.87 -9.33 3.39
C ALA A 230 -38.10 -9.11 2.09
N LEU A 231 -37.53 -10.17 1.53
CA LEU A 231 -36.99 -10.20 0.17
C LEU A 231 -38.07 -10.75 -0.75
N GLU A 232 -38.47 -9.95 -1.73
CA GLU A 232 -39.55 -10.27 -2.66
C GLU A 232 -38.97 -10.74 -4.00
N LEU A 233 -39.53 -11.82 -4.55
CA LEU A 233 -39.14 -12.44 -5.82
C LEU A 233 -40.24 -12.23 -6.88
N SER A 234 -39.92 -12.50 -8.15
CA SER A 234 -40.85 -12.41 -9.30
C SER A 234 -41.04 -13.74 -10.00
#